data_AF-A0A7N4PZL7-F1
#
_entry.id   AF-A0A7N4PZL7-F1
#
_cell.length_a   1.000
_cell.length_b   1.000
_cell.length_c   1.000
_cell.angle_alpha   90.00
_cell.angle_beta   90.00
_cell.angle_gamma   90.00
#
_symmetry.space_group_name_H-M   'P 1'
#
loop_
_entity.id
_entity.type
_entity.pdbx_description
1 polymer ?
#
loop_
_entity_poly.entity_id
_entity_poly.type
_entity_poly.pdbx_seq_one_letter_code
_entity_poly.pdbx_strand_id
1 'polypeptide(L)'
;MPRTVAVLGGGISGLAACYYLIRAPQPPKVILIEASQRLGGWIRSVRGEDGAVFELGPRGIRPAGELGARTLLMVMLGGAWLQALESGGQKLSQELFQQQAQKAVATQLGLKKPPTQSLVSLHKSCIPQYTLGHWQRLEAAAQFLAKHQLPLTLAGASYEGVSVNDCIESGRRAAAQVLNAIPDL
;
A
#
# COMPACT_ATOMS: atom_id res chain seq x y z
N MET A 1 -28.07 0.25 -21.87
CA MET A 1 -27.69 -0.12 -20.49
C MET A 1 -26.48 0.71 -20.09
N PRO A 2 -26.36 1.18 -18.84
CA PRO A 2 -25.18 1.91 -18.40
C PRO A 2 -23.93 1.01 -18.52
N ARG A 3 -22.82 1.57 -18.99
CA ARG A 3 -21.52 0.88 -19.08
C ARG A 3 -21.17 0.30 -17.71
N THR A 4 -20.72 -0.95 -17.66
CA THR A 4 -20.23 -1.58 -16.42
C THR A 4 -18.72 -1.55 -16.40
N VAL A 5 -18.13 -1.13 -15.28
CA VAL A 5 -16.69 -1.10 -15.05
C VAL A 5 -16.38 -1.98 -13.84
N ALA A 6 -15.56 -2.99 -14.04
CA ALA A 6 -15.01 -3.80 -12.96
C ALA A 6 -13.65 -3.24 -12.53
N VAL A 7 -13.48 -3.00 -11.23
CA VAL A 7 -12.21 -2.59 -10.62
C VAL A 7 -11.67 -3.78 -9.84
N LEU A 8 -10.49 -4.25 -10.23
CA LEU A 8 -9.81 -5.39 -9.59
C LEU A 8 -8.77 -4.87 -8.59
N GLY A 9 -8.98 -5.18 -7.32
CA GLY A 9 -8.13 -4.77 -6.20
C GLY A 9 -8.74 -3.63 -5.38
N GLY A 10 -9.11 -3.94 -4.14
CA GLY A 10 -9.61 -3.03 -3.11
C GLY A 10 -8.53 -2.22 -2.38
N GLY A 11 -7.38 -2.01 -3.02
CA GLY A 11 -6.29 -1.18 -2.52
C GLY A 11 -6.55 0.32 -2.70
N ILE A 12 -5.56 1.15 -2.37
CA ILE A 12 -5.65 2.62 -2.46
C ILE A 12 -6.11 3.07 -3.85
N SER A 13 -5.44 2.59 -4.91
CA SER A 13 -5.73 2.97 -6.29
C SER A 13 -7.09 2.49 -6.79
N GLY A 14 -7.51 1.27 -6.43
CA GLY A 14 -8.82 0.76 -6.83
C GLY A 14 -9.97 1.49 -6.15
N LEU A 15 -9.82 1.80 -4.86
CA LEU A 15 -10.79 2.64 -4.14
C LEU A 15 -10.84 4.06 -4.70
N ALA A 16 -9.68 4.65 -5.02
CA ALA A 16 -9.62 5.95 -5.67
C ALA A 16 -10.29 5.92 -7.05
N ALA A 17 -10.03 4.90 -7.87
CA ALA A 17 -10.69 4.73 -9.16
C ALA A 17 -12.21 4.62 -9.02
N CYS A 18 -12.71 3.80 -8.08
CA CYS A 18 -14.14 3.71 -7.79
C CYS A 18 -14.73 5.07 -7.41
N TYR A 19 -14.06 5.80 -6.51
CA TYR A 19 -14.49 7.12 -6.05
C TYR A 19 -14.66 8.12 -7.21
N TYR A 20 -13.71 8.16 -8.15
CA TYR A 20 -13.81 9.06 -9.31
C TYR A 20 -14.83 8.58 -10.34
N LEU A 21 -14.95 7.26 -10.57
CA LEU A 21 -15.94 6.69 -11.52
C LEU A 21 -17.38 7.01 -11.10
N ILE A 22 -17.73 6.85 -9.82
CA ILE A 22 -19.09 7.09 -9.34
C ILE A 22 -19.48 8.58 -9.29
N ARG A 23 -18.48 9.48 -9.40
CA ARG A 23 -18.67 10.93 -9.39
C ARG A 23 -18.70 11.56 -10.78
N ALA A 24 -18.52 10.76 -11.83
CA ALA A 24 -18.65 11.23 -13.21
C ALA A 24 -20.07 11.76 -13.48
N PRO A 25 -20.25 12.71 -14.43
CA PRO A 25 -21.59 13.22 -14.78
C PRO A 25 -22.57 12.13 -15.22
N GLN A 26 -22.07 11.08 -15.86
CA GLN A 26 -22.82 9.88 -16.23
C GLN A 26 -22.11 8.65 -15.64
N PRO A 27 -22.34 8.33 -14.35
CA PRO A 27 -21.56 7.32 -13.67
C PRO A 27 -21.88 5.91 -14.22
N PRO A 28 -20.86 5.10 -14.56
CA PRO A 28 -21.08 3.70 -14.93
C PRO A 28 -21.51 2.87 -13.71
N LYS A 29 -22.01 1.66 -13.95
CA LYS A 29 -22.12 0.66 -12.89
C LYS A 29 -20.72 0.21 -12.50
N VAL A 30 -20.30 0.46 -11.26
CA VAL A 30 -18.98 0.06 -10.75
C VAL A 30 -19.09 -1.23 -9.94
N ILE A 31 -18.23 -2.20 -10.23
CA ILE A 31 -18.09 -3.45 -9.48
C ILE A 31 -16.67 -3.51 -8.94
N LEU A 32 -16.50 -3.43 -7.62
CA LEU A 32 -15.20 -3.61 -6.97
C LEU A 32 -15.01 -5.07 -6.56
N ILE A 33 -13.89 -5.66 -6.97
CA ILE A 33 -13.52 -7.04 -6.64
C ILE A 33 -12.23 -7.01 -5.85
N GLU A 34 -12.25 -7.54 -4.64
CA GLU A 34 -11.09 -7.64 -3.76
C GLU A 34 -10.96 -9.09 -3.27
N ALA A 35 -9.74 -9.62 -3.32
CA ALA A 35 -9.48 -11.01 -2.95
C ALA A 35 -9.48 -11.22 -1.42
N SER A 36 -9.11 -10.20 -0.65
CA SER A 36 -9.09 -10.26 0.80
C SER A 36 -10.45 -9.92 1.43
N GLN A 37 -10.56 -10.19 2.73
CA GLN A 37 -11.75 -9.90 3.53
C GLN A 37 -11.94 -8.40 3.86
N ARG A 38 -11.07 -7.52 3.36
CA ARG A 38 -11.10 -6.09 3.67
C ARG A 38 -10.61 -5.22 2.52
N LEU A 39 -10.99 -3.96 2.57
CA LEU A 39 -10.47 -2.93 1.67
C LEU A 39 -9.29 -2.17 2.32
N GLY A 40 -8.60 -1.34 1.52
CA GLY A 40 -7.55 -0.41 1.97
C GLY A 40 -6.13 -0.83 1.62
N GLY A 41 -5.93 -2.01 1.03
CA GLY A 41 -4.59 -2.51 0.67
C GLY A 41 -3.68 -2.56 1.90
N TRP A 42 -2.45 -2.03 1.81
CA TRP A 42 -1.52 -2.01 2.94
C TRP A 42 -1.89 -1.02 4.05
N ILE A 43 -2.84 -0.10 3.82
CA ILE A 43 -3.33 0.82 4.86
C ILE A 43 -4.28 0.06 5.79
N ARG A 44 -4.03 0.14 7.10
CA ARG A 44 -4.85 -0.47 8.16
C ARG A 44 -4.69 0.26 9.48
N SER A 45 -5.79 0.67 10.09
CA SER A 45 -5.78 1.16 11.47
C SER A 45 -5.96 -0.01 12.45
N VAL A 46 -5.19 -0.02 13.54
CA VAL A 46 -5.32 -0.96 14.65
C VAL A 46 -5.51 -0.17 15.94
N ARG A 47 -6.46 -0.60 16.78
CA ARG A 47 -6.68 -0.01 18.10
C ARG A 47 -5.94 -0.84 19.15
N GLY A 48 -5.08 -0.20 19.94
CA GLY A 48 -4.46 -0.80 21.11
C GLY A 48 -5.44 -0.92 22.28
N GLU A 49 -5.08 -1.72 23.29
CA GLU A 49 -5.88 -1.95 24.49
C GLU A 49 -6.08 -0.67 25.31
N ASP A 50 -5.16 0.29 25.20
CA ASP A 50 -5.23 1.61 25.83
C ASP A 50 -6.00 2.64 25.00
N GLY A 51 -6.64 2.22 23.90
CA GLY A 51 -7.39 3.07 22.99
C GLY A 51 -6.54 3.82 21.95
N ALA A 52 -5.21 3.67 21.97
CA ALA A 52 -4.33 4.26 20.96
C ALA A 52 -4.64 3.70 19.55
N VAL A 53 -4.59 4.56 18.52
CA VAL A 53 -4.81 4.15 17.13
C VAL A 53 -3.49 4.15 16.37
N PHE A 54 -3.11 2.99 15.84
CA PHE A 54 -1.91 2.79 15.02
C PHE A 54 -2.32 2.69 13.56
N GLU A 55 -1.81 3.60 12.72
CA GLU A 55 -1.96 3.50 11.26
C GLU A 55 -0.81 2.66 10.70
N LEU A 56 -1.13 1.46 10.23
CA LEU A 56 -0.23 0.57 9.52
C LEU A 56 -0.31 0.87 8.03
N GLY A 57 0.81 0.81 7.31
CA GLY A 57 0.86 1.04 5.86
C GLY A 57 1.56 2.35 5.50
N PRO A 58 0.89 3.52 5.59
CA PRO A 58 1.59 4.79 5.44
C PRO A 58 2.56 4.94 6.62
N ARG A 59 3.75 5.50 6.37
CA ARG A 59 4.77 5.74 7.41
C ARG A 59 4.35 6.91 8.32
N GLY A 60 3.25 6.77 9.04
CA GLY A 60 2.64 7.85 9.79
C GLY A 60 1.97 7.37 11.06
N ILE A 61 2.08 8.17 12.10
CA ILE A 61 1.22 8.12 13.28
C ILE A 61 0.33 9.36 13.22
N ARG A 62 -0.92 9.26 13.70
CA ARG A 62 -1.72 10.44 14.02
C ARG A 62 -1.68 10.62 15.54
N PRO A 63 -0.70 11.36 16.09
CA PRO A 63 -0.63 11.53 17.53
C PRO A 63 -1.76 12.46 17.97
N ALA A 64 -2.57 12.01 18.92
CA ALA A 64 -3.57 12.84 19.59
C ALA A 64 -3.59 12.53 21.09
N GLY A 65 -3.69 13.57 21.91
CA GLY A 65 -3.73 13.46 23.37
C GLY A 65 -2.44 12.93 24.02
N GLU A 66 -2.53 12.58 25.29
CA GLU A 66 -1.40 12.09 26.12
C GLU A 66 -0.78 10.79 25.56
N LEU A 67 -1.60 9.94 24.93
CA LEU A 67 -1.13 8.74 24.23
C LEU A 67 -0.28 9.07 23.00
N GLY A 68 -0.63 10.13 22.27
CA GLY A 68 0.18 10.65 21.16
C GLY A 68 1.47 11.35 21.61
N ALA A 69 1.55 11.76 22.88
CA ALA A 69 2.75 12.35 23.48
C ALA A 69 3.78 11.30 23.94
N ARG A 70 3.40 10.02 24.02
CA ARG A 70 4.35 8.92 24.26
C ARG A 70 5.24 8.73 23.04
N THR A 71 6.54 8.47 23.27
CA THR A 71 7.51 8.24 22.19
C THR A 71 7.17 6.94 21.45
N LEU A 72 6.63 7.06 20.24
CA LEU A 72 6.47 5.95 19.33
C LEU A 72 7.73 5.80 18.47
N LEU A 73 8.35 4.61 18.51
CA LEU A 73 9.46 4.26 17.63
C LEU A 73 8.97 3.25 16.59
N MET A 74 8.95 3.69 15.34
CA MET A 74 8.68 2.81 14.20
C MET A 74 10.02 2.27 13.67
N VAL A 75 10.23 0.97 13.81
CA VAL A 75 11.41 0.28 13.28
C VAL A 75 11.04 -0.47 12.02
N MET A 76 11.71 -0.15 10.92
CA MET A 76 11.55 -0.85 9.65
C MET A 76 12.63 -1.92 9.51
N LEU A 77 12.19 -3.17 9.37
CA LEU A 77 13.08 -4.32 9.12
C LEU A 77 12.82 -4.86 7.71
N GLY A 78 13.90 -5.17 6.99
CA GLY A 78 13.82 -5.63 5.60
C GLY A 78 15.20 -5.86 4.99
N GLY A 79 15.34 -5.58 3.69
CA GLY A 79 16.60 -5.68 2.97
C GLY A 79 17.13 -7.12 2.84
N ALA A 80 18.44 -7.24 2.57
CA ALA A 80 19.10 -8.52 2.35
C ALA A 80 18.99 -9.48 3.55
N TRP A 81 18.92 -8.94 4.78
CA TRP A 81 18.71 -9.75 5.98
C TRP A 81 17.40 -10.53 5.92
N LEU A 82 16.28 -9.85 5.63
CA LEU A 82 14.98 -10.51 5.52
C LEU A 82 14.95 -11.49 4.34
N GLN A 83 15.51 -11.10 3.19
CA GLN A 83 15.59 -11.98 2.02
C GLN A 83 16.39 -13.25 2.30
N ALA A 84 17.50 -13.15 3.04
CA ALA A 84 18.31 -14.29 3.44
C ALA A 84 17.51 -15.24 4.36
N LEU A 85 16.78 -14.70 5.35
CA LEU A 85 15.91 -15.50 6.22
C LEU A 85 14.81 -16.23 5.44
N GLU A 86 14.18 -15.55 4.49
CA GLU A 86 13.15 -16.12 3.60
C GLU A 86 13.72 -17.26 2.75
N SER A 87 14.88 -17.05 2.13
CA SER A 87 15.56 -18.05 1.29
C SER A 87 16.09 -19.24 2.10
N GLY A 88 16.49 -19.02 3.35
CA GLY A 88 17.05 -20.03 4.24
C GLY A 88 16.02 -20.94 4.91
N GLY A 89 14.72 -20.77 4.61
CA GLY A 89 13.64 -21.57 5.21
C GLY A 89 13.42 -21.32 6.70
N GLN A 90 13.99 -20.24 7.24
CA GLN A 90 13.88 -19.93 8.66
C GLN A 90 12.45 -19.47 9.00
N LYS A 91 11.93 -19.91 10.14
CA LYS A 91 10.59 -19.50 10.61
C LYS A 91 10.60 -18.02 10.96
N LEU A 92 9.89 -17.21 10.17
CA LEU A 92 9.68 -15.79 10.42
C LEU A 92 8.62 -15.59 11.51
N SER A 93 9.06 -15.46 12.77
CA SER A 93 8.17 -15.24 13.91
C SER A 93 8.11 -13.76 14.32
N GLN A 94 7.04 -13.34 15.00
CA GLN A 94 6.92 -11.97 15.48
C GLN A 94 8.00 -11.64 16.52
N GLU A 95 8.36 -12.61 17.35
CA GLU A 95 9.39 -12.50 18.38
C GLU A 95 10.76 -12.20 17.78
N LEU A 96 11.11 -12.83 16.64
CA LEU A 96 12.35 -12.56 15.91
C LEU A 96 12.45 -11.09 15.50
N PHE A 97 11.40 -10.56 14.88
CA PHE A 97 11.37 -9.16 14.43
C PHE A 97 11.38 -8.19 15.62
N GLN A 98 10.63 -8.50 16.68
CA GLN A 98 10.62 -7.69 17.89
C GLN A 98 12.01 -7.61 18.54
N GLN A 99 12.69 -8.75 18.71
CA GLN A 99 14.04 -8.79 19.27
C GLN A 99 15.04 -8.02 18.41
N GLN A 100 14.98 -8.19 17.09
CA GLN A 100 15.86 -7.47 16.18
C GLN A 100 15.62 -5.95 16.23
N ALA A 101 14.35 -5.52 16.31
CA ALA A 101 13.99 -4.12 16.46
C ALA A 101 14.48 -3.52 17.80
N GLN A 102 14.27 -4.24 18.91
CA GLN A 102 14.75 -3.82 20.24
C GLN A 102 16.28 -3.70 20.28
N LYS A 103 17.00 -4.66 19.67
CA LYS A 103 18.46 -4.59 19.56
C LYS A 103 18.92 -3.37 18.76
N ALA A 104 18.27 -3.08 17.65
CA ALA A 104 18.57 -1.90 16.83
C ALA A 104 18.35 -0.61 17.62
N VAL A 105 17.19 -0.47 18.28
CA VAL A 105 16.84 0.69 19.11
C VAL A 105 17.81 0.87 20.28
N ALA A 106 18.16 -0.21 21.00
CA ALA A 106 19.11 -0.14 22.11
C ALA A 106 20.51 0.30 21.64
N THR A 107 20.95 -0.18 20.47
CA THR A 107 22.26 0.15 19.91
C THR A 107 22.31 1.57 19.35
N GLN A 108 21.30 1.97 18.58
CA GLN A 108 21.30 3.22 17.81
C GLN A 108 20.80 4.42 18.62
N LEU A 109 19.87 4.21 19.54
CA LEU A 109 19.21 5.27 20.31
C LEU A 109 19.52 5.20 21.81
N GLY A 110 20.28 4.21 22.28
CA GLY A 110 20.61 4.03 23.70
C GLY A 110 19.43 3.62 24.58
N LEU A 111 18.26 3.34 23.99
CA LEU A 111 17.04 2.97 24.71
C LEU A 111 17.06 1.48 25.07
N LYS A 112 17.62 1.18 26.24
CA LYS A 112 17.81 -0.19 26.72
C LYS A 112 16.59 -0.78 27.44
N LYS A 113 15.63 0.06 27.85
CA LYS A 113 14.40 -0.41 28.50
C LYS A 113 13.48 -1.06 27.45
N PRO A 114 12.84 -2.20 27.76
CA PRO A 114 11.88 -2.80 26.85
C PRO A 114 10.65 -1.89 26.64
N PRO A 115 10.03 -1.92 25.46
CA PRO A 115 8.82 -1.15 25.20
C PRO A 115 7.65 -1.69 26.03
N THR A 116 6.77 -0.81 26.50
CA THR A 116 5.55 -1.20 27.23
C THR A 116 4.55 -1.93 26.34
N GLN A 117 4.54 -1.61 25.05
CA GLN A 117 3.74 -2.28 24.03
C GLN A 117 4.54 -2.40 22.74
N SER A 118 4.32 -3.48 21.99
CA SER A 118 4.93 -3.72 20.70
C SER A 118 3.93 -4.31 19.73
N LEU A 119 3.91 -3.78 18.52
CA LEU A 119 3.13 -4.32 17.41
C LEU A 119 4.10 -4.72 16.30
N VAL A 120 4.00 -5.97 15.85
CA VAL A 120 4.81 -6.49 14.75
C VAL A 120 3.89 -6.86 13.59
N SER A 121 4.21 -6.35 12.41
CA SER A 121 3.48 -6.67 11.18
C SER A 121 4.48 -6.98 10.07
N LEU A 122 4.40 -8.21 9.52
CA LEU A 122 5.19 -8.62 8.38
C LEU A 122 4.39 -8.40 7.09
N HIS A 123 4.87 -7.50 6.24
CA HIS A 123 4.27 -7.20 4.94
C HIS A 123 5.08 -7.84 3.81
N LYS A 124 4.63 -9.00 3.33
CA LYS A 124 5.28 -9.72 2.22
C LYS A 124 5.04 -9.00 0.90
N SER A 125 6.08 -8.89 0.08
CA SER A 125 6.03 -8.30 -1.28
C SER A 125 5.29 -6.96 -1.35
N CYS A 126 5.46 -6.11 -0.32
CA CYS A 126 4.59 -4.95 -0.10
C CYS A 126 5.04 -3.65 -0.78
N ILE A 127 6.32 -3.55 -1.13
CA ILE A 127 6.89 -2.39 -1.84
C ILE A 127 7.45 -2.89 -3.17
N PRO A 128 6.78 -2.61 -4.30
CA PRO A 128 7.30 -2.92 -5.63
C PRO A 128 8.70 -2.33 -5.82
N GLN A 129 9.60 -3.12 -6.42
CA GLN A 129 10.97 -2.71 -6.71
C GLN A 129 11.09 -2.37 -8.19
N TYR A 130 11.27 -1.09 -8.50
CA TYR A 130 11.45 -0.62 -9.88
C TYR A 130 12.92 -0.79 -10.28
N THR A 131 13.28 -2.01 -10.68
CA THR A 131 14.62 -2.34 -11.15
C THR A 131 14.91 -1.74 -12.53
N LEU A 132 16.16 -1.82 -12.99
CA LEU A 132 16.55 -1.40 -14.33
C LEU A 132 15.60 -1.98 -15.40
N GLY A 133 15.26 -1.15 -16.39
CA GLY A 133 14.29 -1.48 -17.44
C GLY A 133 12.83 -1.41 -17.00
N HIS A 134 12.50 -0.88 -15.80
CA HIS A 134 11.11 -0.70 -15.36
C HIS A 134 10.26 0.07 -16.36
N TRP A 135 10.76 1.19 -16.85
CA TRP A 135 10.07 2.01 -17.85
C TRP A 135 9.77 1.22 -19.15
N GLN A 136 10.70 0.37 -19.62
CA GLN A 136 10.50 -0.46 -20.81
C GLN A 136 9.39 -1.50 -20.59
N ARG A 137 9.31 -2.07 -19.38
CA ARG A 137 8.22 -3.01 -19.04
C ARG A 137 6.87 -2.31 -19.02
N LEU A 138 6.81 -1.08 -18.51
CA LEU A 138 5.58 -0.28 -18.54
C LEU A 138 5.18 0.08 -19.97
N GLU A 139 6.13 0.52 -20.78
CA GLU A 139 5.91 0.85 -22.18
C GLU A 139 5.43 -0.38 -22.97
N ALA A 140 6.10 -1.53 -22.82
CA ALA A 140 5.70 -2.78 -23.46
C ALA A 140 4.29 -3.21 -23.05
N ALA A 141 3.92 -3.07 -21.77
CA ALA A 141 2.57 -3.34 -21.29
C ALA A 141 1.54 -2.40 -21.93
N ALA A 142 1.81 -1.09 -21.95
CA ALA A 142 0.93 -0.10 -22.57
C ALA A 142 0.75 -0.34 -24.08
N GLN A 143 1.84 -0.62 -24.80
CA GLN A 143 1.83 -0.96 -26.22
C GLN A 143 1.03 -2.24 -26.49
N PHE A 144 1.16 -3.26 -25.64
CA PHE A 144 0.40 -4.50 -25.76
C PHE A 144 -1.10 -4.24 -25.60
N LEU A 145 -1.51 -3.49 -24.57
CA LEU A 145 -2.92 -3.14 -24.36
C LEU A 145 -3.50 -2.38 -25.55
N ALA A 146 -2.76 -1.39 -26.06
CA ALA A 146 -3.17 -0.57 -27.19
C ALA A 146 -3.26 -1.37 -28.50
N LYS A 147 -2.23 -2.16 -28.82
CA LYS A 147 -2.16 -3.01 -30.02
C LYS A 147 -3.32 -3.99 -30.10
N HIS A 148 -3.70 -4.56 -28.95
CA HIS A 148 -4.78 -5.54 -28.86
C HIS A 148 -6.14 -4.91 -28.52
N GLN A 149 -6.23 -3.58 -28.42
CA GLN A 149 -7.47 -2.84 -28.10
C GLN A 149 -8.18 -3.39 -26.85
N LEU A 150 -7.40 -3.79 -25.84
CA LEU A 150 -7.95 -4.40 -24.64
C LEU A 150 -8.65 -3.34 -23.79
N PRO A 151 -9.90 -3.55 -23.35
CA PRO A 151 -10.62 -2.63 -22.47
C PRO A 151 -10.12 -2.77 -21.02
N LEU A 152 -8.82 -2.57 -20.81
CA LEU A 152 -8.12 -2.75 -19.55
C LEU A 152 -7.22 -1.55 -19.28
N THR A 153 -7.30 -1.03 -18.05
CA THR A 153 -6.47 0.06 -17.56
C THR A 153 -5.69 -0.39 -16.33
N LEU A 154 -4.43 0.00 -16.24
CA LEU A 154 -3.53 -0.37 -15.15
C LEU A 154 -3.40 0.78 -14.15
N ALA A 155 -3.46 0.46 -12.86
CA ALA A 155 -3.32 1.43 -11.77
C ALA A 155 -2.72 0.78 -10.52
N GLY A 156 -1.98 1.56 -9.72
CA GLY A 156 -1.39 1.07 -8.47
C GLY A 156 0.12 1.24 -8.34
N ALA A 157 0.61 0.85 -7.16
CA ALA A 157 2.00 0.96 -6.76
C ALA A 157 2.97 0.15 -7.63
N SER A 158 2.49 -0.76 -8.48
CA SER A 158 3.33 -1.56 -9.37
C SER A 158 3.79 -0.78 -10.61
N TYR A 159 3.23 0.40 -10.87
CA TYR A 159 3.43 1.12 -12.13
C TYR A 159 4.28 2.38 -11.94
N GLU A 160 3.68 3.51 -11.57
CA GLU A 160 4.31 4.83 -11.74
C GLU A 160 4.59 5.57 -10.42
N GLY A 161 4.62 4.85 -9.30
CA GLY A 161 4.95 5.43 -8.00
C GLY A 161 4.41 4.59 -6.85
N VAL A 162 5.21 4.49 -5.78
CA VAL A 162 4.89 3.64 -4.62
C VAL A 162 4.24 4.41 -3.48
N SER A 163 4.18 5.75 -3.55
CA SER A 163 3.60 6.54 -2.47
C SER A 163 2.08 6.46 -2.47
N VAL A 164 1.47 6.81 -1.34
CA VAL A 164 0.01 6.91 -1.24
C VAL A 164 -0.55 7.91 -2.24
N ASN A 165 0.13 9.05 -2.43
CA ASN A 165 -0.27 10.08 -3.37
C ASN A 165 -0.24 9.55 -4.80
N ASP A 166 0.84 8.86 -5.19
CA ASP A 166 0.97 8.25 -6.53
C ASP A 166 -0.13 7.22 -6.76
N CYS A 167 -0.47 6.42 -5.74
CA CYS A 167 -1.54 5.44 -5.82
C CYS A 167 -2.91 6.09 -6.03
N ILE A 168 -3.22 7.16 -5.29
CA ILE A 168 -4.49 7.91 -5.44
C ILE A 168 -4.56 8.52 -6.84
N GLU A 169 -3.47 9.18 -7.27
CA GLU A 169 -3.39 9.83 -8.58
C GLU A 169 -3.48 8.82 -9.72
N SER A 170 -2.85 7.66 -9.58
CA SER A 170 -2.98 6.54 -10.52
C SER A 170 -4.44 6.06 -10.64
N GLY A 171 -5.17 5.96 -9.52
CA GLY A 171 -6.60 5.63 -9.53
C GLY A 171 -7.46 6.69 -10.22
N ARG A 172 -7.16 7.98 -9.99
CA ARG A 172 -7.83 9.10 -10.66
C ARG A 172 -7.63 9.05 -12.18
N ARG A 173 -6.37 8.89 -12.63
CA ARG A 173 -6.03 8.80 -14.06
C ARG A 173 -6.70 7.60 -14.72
N ALA A 174 -6.74 6.45 -14.05
CA ALA A 174 -7.42 5.27 -14.55
C ALA A 174 -8.93 5.48 -14.74
N ALA A 175 -9.58 6.14 -13.78
CA ALA A 175 -10.99 6.51 -13.93
C ALA A 175 -11.22 7.45 -15.12
N ALA A 176 -10.39 8.48 -15.27
CA ALA A 176 -10.47 9.43 -16.39
C ALA A 176 -10.31 8.72 -17.75
N GLN A 177 -9.32 7.83 -17.88
CA GLN A 177 -9.10 7.02 -19.08
C GLN A 177 -10.31 6.13 -19.41
N VAL A 178 -10.88 5.44 -18.43
CA VAL A 178 -12.07 4.60 -18.64
C VAL A 178 -13.28 5.44 -19.09
N LEU A 179 -13.43 6.63 -18.54
CA LEU A 179 -14.51 7.56 -18.89
C LEU A 179 -14.28 8.30 -20.22
N ASN A 180 -13.12 8.16 -20.86
CA ASN A 180 -12.66 9.01 -21.97
C ASN A 180 -12.69 10.51 -21.64
N ALA A 181 -12.52 10.86 -20.35
CA ALA A 181 -12.44 12.24 -19.91
C ALA A 181 -10.99 12.72 -19.98
N ILE A 182 -10.78 13.95 -20.47
CA ILE A 182 -9.48 14.62 -20.34
C ILE A 182 -9.27 14.86 -18.84
N PRO A 183 -8.13 14.46 -18.23
CA PRO A 183 -7.87 14.81 -16.84
C PRO A 183 -7.84 16.32 -16.71
N ASP A 184 -8.74 16.91 -15.93
CA ASP A 184 -8.65 18.33 -15.58
C ASP A 184 -7.27 18.56 -14.93
N LEU A 185 -6.51 19.50 -15.50
CA LEU A 185 -5.21 20.00 -15.03
C LEU A 185 -5.42 21.14 -14.03
#